data_AF-A0A5M4AW44-F1
#
_entry.id   AF-A0A5M4AW44-F1
#
_cell.length_a   1.000
_cell.length_b   1.000
_cell.length_c   1.000
_cell.angle_alpha   90.00
_cell.angle_beta   90.00
_cell.angle_gamma   90.00
#
_symmetry.space_group_name_H-M   'P 1'
#
loop_
_entity.id
_entity.type
_entity.pdbx_description
1 polymer ?
#
loop_
_entity_poly.entity_id
_entity_poly.type
_entity_poly.pdbx_seq_one_letter_code
_entity_poly.pdbx_strand_id
1 'polypeptide(L)'
;MKLSKQLPIYFVKWFSWFFTHNVLHEMRILKKIVHFYYEGFRQMTWGKSLWVIILVKLFVMFFVLKLFFFPDLLKQNFKTDKQRSEHVIENLTNIK
;
A
#
# COMPACT_ATOMS: atom_id res chain seq x y z
N MET A 1 -28.71 1.19 -40.48
CA MET A 1 -27.70 1.68 -39.52
C MET A 1 -28.25 1.63 -38.07
N LYS A 2 -28.49 0.44 -37.51
CA LYS A 2 -29.04 0.25 -36.14
C LYS A 2 -28.28 -0.80 -35.31
N LEU A 3 -27.25 -1.43 -35.90
CA LEU A 3 -26.52 -2.57 -35.33
C LEU A 3 -25.32 -2.17 -34.47
N SER A 4 -24.68 -1.03 -34.75
CA SER A 4 -23.47 -0.58 -34.01
C SER A 4 -23.75 -0.01 -32.62
N LYS A 5 -25.02 0.29 -32.28
CA LYS A 5 -25.41 0.83 -30.97
C LYS A 5 -25.81 -0.23 -29.93
N GLN A 6 -26.02 -1.48 -30.36
CA GLN A 6 -26.49 -2.57 -29.49
C GLN A 6 -25.35 -3.30 -28.77
N LEU A 7 -24.18 -3.46 -29.42
CA LEU A 7 -22.99 -4.09 -28.83
C LEU A 7 -22.63 -3.57 -27.43
N PRO A 8 -22.54 -2.25 -27.17
CA PRO A 8 -22.13 -1.75 -25.86
C PRO A 8 -23.17 -2.03 -24.76
N ILE A 9 -24.47 -2.08 -25.10
CA ILE A 9 -25.54 -2.27 -24.11
C ILE A 9 -25.59 -3.71 -23.61
N TYR A 10 -25.45 -4.69 -24.52
CA TYR A 10 -25.38 -6.09 -24.12
C TYR A 10 -24.08 -6.41 -23.40
N PHE A 11 -22.97 -5.79 -23.79
CA PHE A 11 -21.69 -5.92 -23.09
C PHE A 11 -21.75 -5.37 -21.65
N VAL A 12 -22.33 -4.18 -21.47
CA VAL A 12 -22.51 -3.56 -20.14
C VAL A 12 -23.52 -4.34 -19.30
N LYS A 13 -24.61 -4.85 -19.90
CA LYS A 13 -25.57 -5.71 -19.18
C LYS A 13 -24.98 -7.06 -18.79
N TRP A 14 -24.18 -7.67 -19.67
CA TRP A 14 -23.47 -8.92 -19.39
C TRP A 14 -22.44 -8.73 -18.27
N PHE A 15 -21.66 -7.64 -18.32
CA PHE A 15 -20.67 -7.30 -17.30
C PHE A 15 -21.32 -7.01 -15.93
N SER A 16 -22.42 -6.25 -15.92
CA SER A 16 -23.20 -5.96 -14.71
C SER A 16 -23.85 -7.21 -14.11
N TRP A 17 -24.41 -8.09 -14.95
CA TRP A 17 -24.99 -9.36 -14.52
C TRP A 17 -23.92 -10.31 -13.94
N PHE A 18 -22.76 -10.41 -14.60
CA PHE A 18 -21.62 -11.20 -14.13
C PHE A 18 -21.11 -10.74 -12.76
N PHE A 19 -21.03 -9.43 -12.54
CA PHE A 19 -20.61 -8.85 -11.27
C PHE A 19 -21.69 -9.00 -10.17
N THR A 20 -22.97 -8.96 -10.54
CA THR A 20 -24.09 -9.02 -9.59
C THR A 20 -24.45 -10.44 -9.15
N HIS A 21 -24.15 -11.48 -9.92
CA HIS A 21 -24.52 -12.87 -9.59
C HIS A 21 -23.60 -13.60 -8.60
N ASN A 22 -22.52 -12.98 -8.11
CA ASN A 22 -21.50 -13.67 -7.29
C ASN A 22 -21.33 -13.11 -5.86
N VAL A 23 -22.39 -12.62 -5.21
CA VAL A 23 -22.29 -12.13 -3.81
C VAL A 23 -23.54 -12.46 -3.00
N LEU A 24 -23.85 -13.74 -2.75
CA LEU A 24 -24.97 -14.09 -1.86
C LEU A 24 -24.77 -15.27 -0.88
N HIS A 25 -23.57 -15.84 -0.70
CA HIS A 25 -23.37 -16.89 0.34
C HIS A 25 -21.98 -16.92 1.01
N GLU A 26 -21.45 -15.77 1.42
CA GLU A 26 -20.03 -15.62 1.80
C GLU A 26 -19.70 -15.86 3.29
N MET A 27 -20.61 -15.60 4.23
CA MET A 27 -20.26 -15.51 5.67
C MET A 27 -19.65 -16.79 6.27
N ARG A 28 -20.11 -17.97 5.85
CA ARG A 28 -19.59 -19.27 6.34
C ARG A 28 -18.30 -19.69 5.63
N ILE A 29 -18.13 -19.28 4.37
CA ILE A 29 -17.00 -19.64 3.53
C ILE A 29 -15.81 -18.76 3.90
N LEU A 30 -16.02 -17.44 4.07
CA LEU A 30 -15.00 -16.51 4.55
C LEU A 30 -14.41 -16.94 5.90
N LYS A 31 -15.24 -17.35 6.87
CA LYS A 31 -14.74 -17.86 8.16
C LYS A 31 -13.86 -19.11 8.00
N LYS A 32 -14.21 -20.02 7.11
CA LYS A 32 -13.38 -21.22 6.82
C LYS A 32 -12.08 -20.85 6.12
N ILE A 33 -12.11 -19.91 5.17
CA ILE A 33 -10.91 -19.43 4.46
C ILE A 33 -9.96 -18.73 5.43
N VAL A 34 -10.49 -17.86 6.30
CA VAL A 34 -9.68 -17.18 7.32
C VAL A 34 -9.09 -18.18 8.30
N HIS A 35 -9.87 -19.16 8.77
CA HIS A 35 -9.38 -20.20 9.67
C HIS A 35 -8.31 -21.07 9.00
N PHE A 36 -8.52 -21.50 7.77
CA PHE A 36 -7.55 -22.28 6.99
C PHE A 36 -6.26 -21.49 6.72
N TYR A 37 -6.35 -20.21 6.39
CA TYR A 37 -5.18 -19.34 6.20
C TYR A 37 -4.42 -19.16 7.52
N TYR A 38 -5.14 -18.94 8.62
CA TYR A 38 -4.54 -18.80 9.95
C TYR A 38 -3.88 -20.10 10.43
N GLU A 39 -4.54 -21.25 10.27
CA GLU A 39 -4.03 -22.57 10.62
C GLU A 39 -2.83 -22.96 9.74
N GLY A 40 -2.92 -22.75 8.43
CA GLY A 40 -1.83 -23.00 7.48
C GLY A 40 -0.63 -22.12 7.78
N PHE A 41 -0.84 -20.82 8.00
CA PHE A 41 0.23 -19.89 8.37
C PHE A 41 0.89 -20.26 9.72
N ARG A 42 0.11 -20.75 10.68
CA ARG A 42 0.62 -21.18 11.99
C ARG A 42 1.37 -22.51 11.94
N GLN A 43 0.96 -23.45 11.09
CA GLN A 43 1.63 -24.75 10.92
C GLN A 43 2.87 -24.67 10.02
N MET A 44 2.99 -23.64 9.17
CA MET A 44 4.15 -23.43 8.31
C MET A 44 5.35 -22.83 9.06
N THR A 45 6.38 -23.64 9.33
CA THR A 45 7.69 -23.19 9.84
C THR A 45 8.43 -22.29 8.84
N TRP A 46 8.34 -22.60 7.55
CA TRP A 46 8.94 -21.81 6.47
C TRP A 46 8.25 -20.46 6.26
N GLY A 47 6.91 -20.41 6.39
CA GLY A 47 6.12 -19.20 6.22
C GLY A 47 6.43 -18.13 7.27
N LYS A 48 6.57 -18.54 8.54
CA LYS A 48 6.99 -17.64 9.63
C LYS A 48 8.37 -17.04 9.38
N SER A 49 9.32 -17.86 8.92
CA SER A 49 10.68 -17.41 8.61
C SER A 49 10.69 -16.39 7.46
N LEU A 50 9.90 -16.62 6.40
CA LEU A 50 9.73 -15.66 5.31
C LEU A 50 9.10 -14.35 5.78
N TRP A 51 8.09 -14.43 6.64
CA TRP A 51 7.43 -13.23 7.19
C TRP A 51 8.39 -12.40 8.05
N VAL A 52 9.24 -13.07 8.85
CA VAL A 52 10.33 -12.42 9.59
C VAL A 52 11.31 -11.75 8.64
N ILE A 53 11.70 -12.38 7.54
CA ILE A 53 12.59 -11.77 6.53
C ILE A 53 11.97 -10.50 5.93
N ILE A 54 10.67 -10.52 5.60
CA ILE A 54 9.96 -9.35 5.08
C ILE A 54 9.93 -8.22 6.13
N LEU A 55 9.61 -8.55 7.39
CA LEU A 55 9.62 -7.60 8.50
C LEU A 55 11.00 -6.97 8.71
N VAL A 56 12.06 -7.79 8.72
CA VAL A 56 13.43 -7.32 8.87
C VAL A 56 13.81 -6.41 7.70
N LYS A 57 13.48 -6.79 6.47
CA LYS A 57 13.80 -5.96 5.29
C LYS A 57 13.08 -4.62 5.33
N LEU A 58 11.81 -4.59 5.73
CA LEU A 58 11.05 -3.36 5.93
C LEU A 58 11.64 -2.50 7.05
N PHE A 59 11.99 -3.11 8.18
CA PHE A 59 12.61 -2.41 9.31
C PHE A 59 13.97 -1.82 8.93
N VAL A 60 14.84 -2.61 8.31
CA VAL A 60 16.18 -2.17 7.88
C VAL A 60 16.08 -1.05 6.86
N MET A 61 15.22 -1.16 5.84
CA MET A 61 15.04 -0.08 4.87
C MET A 61 14.51 1.19 5.54
N PHE A 62 13.49 1.07 6.39
CA PHE A 62 12.94 2.22 7.12
C PHE A 62 13.97 2.86 8.06
N PHE A 63 14.77 2.06 8.76
CA PHE A 63 15.76 2.53 9.70
C PHE A 63 16.99 3.12 9.02
N VAL A 64 17.46 2.53 7.91
CA VAL A 64 18.57 3.08 7.11
C VAL A 64 18.13 4.35 6.42
N LEU A 65 16.97 4.40 5.77
CA LEU A 65 16.42 5.65 5.24
C LEU A 65 16.27 6.67 6.37
N LYS A 66 15.70 6.29 7.52
CA LYS A 66 15.53 7.24 8.63
C LYS A 66 16.84 7.73 9.25
N LEU A 67 17.80 6.84 9.49
CA LEU A 67 19.07 7.16 10.13
C LEU A 67 20.13 7.69 9.15
N PHE A 68 19.97 7.49 7.85
CA PHE A 68 20.88 8.06 6.86
C PHE A 68 20.29 9.34 6.25
N PHE A 69 19.02 9.32 5.79
CA PHE A 69 18.40 10.53 5.28
C PHE A 69 18.23 11.59 6.38
N PHE A 70 17.74 11.30 7.58
CA PHE A 70 17.46 12.41 8.51
C PHE A 70 18.71 13.13 9.06
N PRO A 71 19.77 12.46 9.53
CA PRO A 71 20.93 13.17 10.04
C PRO A 71 21.80 13.79 8.94
N ASP A 72 21.93 13.24 7.73
CA ASP A 72 22.62 14.00 6.66
C ASP A 72 21.75 15.15 6.12
N LEU A 73 20.43 14.97 6.03
CA LEU A 73 19.52 16.07 5.69
C LEU A 73 19.50 17.15 6.77
N LEU A 74 19.68 16.85 8.07
CA LEU A 74 19.67 17.83 9.17
C LEU A 74 21.05 18.34 9.60
N LYS A 75 22.13 17.55 9.44
CA LYS A 75 23.47 17.90 9.95
C LYS A 75 24.44 18.45 8.91
N GLN A 76 24.26 18.21 7.61
CA GLN A 76 25.27 18.67 6.65
C GLN A 76 25.33 20.20 6.43
N ASN A 77 24.37 21.00 6.90
CA ASN A 77 24.38 22.44 6.59
C ASN A 77 24.15 23.42 7.74
N PHE A 78 23.67 23.04 8.94
CA PHE A 78 23.41 24.03 10.00
C PHE A 78 23.65 23.50 11.40
N LYS A 79 24.35 24.29 12.22
CA LYS A 79 24.69 23.98 13.63
C LYS A 79 23.48 24.13 14.59
N THR A 80 22.33 24.61 14.12
CA THR A 80 21.10 24.80 14.92
C THR A 80 19.85 24.62 14.06
N ASP A 81 18.94 23.70 14.43
CA ASP A 81 17.68 23.40 13.71
C ASP A 81 16.78 24.63 13.47
N LYS A 82 16.87 25.63 14.34
CA LYS A 82 16.01 26.82 14.32
C LYS A 82 16.25 27.75 13.12
N GLN A 83 17.50 27.91 12.68
CA GLN A 83 17.86 28.78 11.53
C GLN A 83 17.44 28.16 10.18
N ARG A 84 17.21 26.85 10.14
CA ARG A 84 16.95 26.12 8.90
C ARG A 84 15.49 26.23 8.45
N SER A 85 14.57 26.26 9.41
CA SER A 85 13.15 26.50 9.11
C SER A 85 12.92 27.91 8.56
N GLU A 86 13.62 28.92 9.09
CA GLU A 86 13.48 30.31 8.65
C GLU A 86 13.93 30.51 7.20
N HIS A 87 15.04 29.89 6.77
CA HIS A 87 15.54 30.03 5.40
C HIS A 87 14.69 29.29 4.34
N VAL A 88 14.07 28.16 4.69
CA VAL A 88 13.13 27.46 3.78
C VAL A 88 11.83 28.26 3.63
N ILE A 89 11.34 28.87 4.71
CA ILE A 89 10.17 29.75 4.66
C ILE A 89 10.45 30.97 3.79
N GLU A 90 11.64 31.57 3.91
CA GLU A 90 12.05 32.73 3.11
C GLU A 90 12.10 32.39 1.60
N ASN A 91 12.66 31.24 1.22
CA ASN A 91 12.68 30.77 -0.18
C ASN A 91 11.29 30.40 -0.74
N LEU A 92 10.36 29.92 0.11
CA LEU A 92 8.98 29.65 -0.31
C LEU A 92 8.09 30.91 -0.33
N THR A 93 8.50 31.97 0.37
CA THR A 93 7.79 33.25 0.39
C THR A 93 8.31 34.18 -0.71
N ASN A 94 9.59 34.06 -1.09
CA ASN A 94 10.18 34.76 -2.23
C ASN A 94 10.10 33.92 -3.51
N ILE A 95 8.88 33.54 -3.90
CA ILE A 95 8.63 33.07 -5.26
C ILE A 95 8.56 34.32 -6.13
N LYS A 96 9.64 34.62 -6.85
CA LYS A 96 9.70 35.70 -7.84
C LYS A 96 8.85 35.37 -9.07
#